data_AF-A0A937PKI8-F1
#
_entry.id   AF-A0A937PKI8-F1
#
_cell.length_a   1.000
_cell.length_b   1.000
_cell.length_c   1.000
_cell.angle_alpha   90.00
_cell.angle_beta   90.00
_cell.angle_gamma   90.00
#
_symmetry.space_group_name_H-M   'P 1'
#
loop_
_entity.id
_entity.type
_entity.pdbx_description
1 polymer ?
#
loop_
_entity_poly.entity_id
_entity_poly.type
_entity_poly.pdbx_seq_one_letter_code
_entity_poly.pdbx_strand_id
1 'polypeptide(L)'
;MTKSLGAAGCVIALLAGAAIADPQSDYESLFGEEAKKVQATADTKDDANLAAKVLTAAKMATDAPKSQVYFYQKAYELGIRDAGGHATAIEALNLLEKAVPEKRLQWQSKRLMILEAVYQRARGAARRAAAEKYLEILLRLADAAAAAGKSKEAWELYRRAHPVAAYVRSPQVAVIAKKIKQTSESAAAAVKRQGTLKSLMGKLAADPRDMKARTELILFCVAELDEPGKAVSLLTKGVDEKLTARVMLASKKIEDVPAGACLELGNWYYETLVAKVSPVGKVALLRRAATYYRRHLALSTERDVKRLNASLALEEIKKELDKLGVSEPAIAVTVHWNMANAADVYLNGKPLREYKPDFRRRRDEAYRVFSAKVKLRKGDVFTVGGSRGGSYGLVLFALDAEGKTVWKTDAKNWQVYAPADPARWFLPKVAAASKKGPVTVKSTPWGVGAKLRAKYKSDAASIWSTPLARYCFMVSTVK
;
A
#
# COMPACT_ATOMS: atom_id res chain seq x y z
N MET A 1 -52.26 37.14 -4.60
CA MET A 1 -51.56 37.69 -3.42
C MET A 1 -50.94 36.54 -2.64
N THR A 2 -49.61 36.54 -2.63
CA THR A 2 -48.69 35.53 -2.08
C THR A 2 -48.78 35.45 -0.56
N LYS A 3 -49.01 34.23 -0.02
CA LYS A 3 -48.78 33.93 1.40
C LYS A 3 -47.44 33.22 1.56
N SER A 4 -46.49 33.96 2.12
CA SER A 4 -45.19 33.51 2.61
C SER A 4 -45.37 32.46 3.72
N LEU A 5 -44.83 31.24 3.53
CA LEU A 5 -44.57 30.30 4.61
C LEU A 5 -43.14 30.55 5.12
N GLY A 6 -43.04 31.06 6.35
CA GLY A 6 -41.78 31.28 7.06
C GLY A 6 -41.13 29.96 7.45
N ALA A 7 -39.86 29.80 7.07
CA ALA A 7 -38.98 28.76 7.57
C ALA A 7 -38.56 29.10 9.00
N ALA A 8 -39.07 28.35 9.98
CA ALA A 8 -38.58 28.40 11.35
C ALA A 8 -37.24 27.65 11.44
N GLY A 9 -36.14 28.41 11.38
CA GLY A 9 -34.81 27.91 11.69
C GLY A 9 -34.64 27.76 13.20
N CYS A 10 -34.72 26.52 13.69
CA CYS A 10 -34.39 26.20 15.08
C CYS A 10 -32.86 26.07 15.19
N VAL A 11 -32.21 27.11 15.69
CA VAL A 11 -30.79 27.09 16.05
C VAL A 11 -30.68 26.42 17.41
N ILE A 12 -30.25 25.15 17.44
CA ILE A 12 -29.91 24.46 18.69
C ILE A 12 -28.51 24.92 19.08
N ALA A 13 -28.43 25.67 20.18
CA ALA A 13 -27.18 26.06 20.82
C ALA A 13 -26.49 24.82 21.42
N LEU A 14 -25.31 24.48 20.91
CA LEU A 14 -24.42 23.49 21.52
C LEU A 14 -23.91 24.03 22.86
N LEU A 15 -24.38 23.45 23.96
CA LEU A 15 -23.77 23.63 25.27
C LEU A 15 -22.45 22.84 25.29
N ALA A 16 -21.35 23.57 25.39
CA ALA A 16 -20.00 23.04 25.62
C ALA A 16 -19.89 22.50 27.05
N GLY A 17 -20.34 21.25 27.26
CA GLY A 17 -20.03 20.46 28.43
C GLY A 17 -19.01 19.39 28.06
N ALA A 18 -17.76 19.55 28.51
CA ALA A 18 -16.71 18.55 28.38
C ALA A 18 -16.96 17.36 29.32
N ALA A 19 -18.02 16.60 29.06
CA ALA A 19 -18.11 15.21 29.48
C ALA A 19 -17.58 14.36 28.33
N ILE A 20 -16.83 13.30 28.64
CA ILE A 20 -16.46 12.26 27.66
C ILE A 20 -17.76 11.52 27.30
N ALA A 21 -18.60 12.17 26.49
CA ALA A 21 -19.89 11.63 26.13
C ALA A 21 -19.68 10.45 25.19
N ASP A 22 -20.43 9.38 25.46
CA ASP A 22 -20.48 8.21 24.61
C ASP A 22 -21.16 8.60 23.27
N PRO A 23 -20.53 8.33 22.10
CA PRO A 23 -21.08 8.69 20.79
C PRO A 23 -22.52 8.24 20.54
N GLN A 24 -22.94 7.13 21.15
CA GLN A 24 -24.31 6.65 21.07
C GLN A 24 -25.25 7.50 21.92
N SER A 25 -24.88 7.84 23.16
CA SER A 25 -25.65 8.78 23.99
C SER A 25 -25.85 10.14 23.30
N ASP A 26 -24.83 10.66 22.63
CA ASP A 26 -24.93 11.91 21.85
C ASP A 26 -25.95 11.77 20.71
N TYR A 27 -25.92 10.64 20.00
CA TYR A 27 -26.86 10.36 18.93
C TYR A 27 -28.29 10.23 19.46
N GLU A 28 -28.48 9.50 20.55
CA GLU A 28 -29.79 9.30 21.19
C GLU A 28 -30.37 10.63 21.69
N SER A 29 -29.55 11.51 22.26
CA SER A 29 -30.00 12.83 22.71
C SER A 29 -30.45 13.74 21.55
N LEU A 30 -29.79 13.66 20.39
CA LEU A 30 -30.09 14.54 19.25
C LEU A 30 -31.17 13.97 18.32
N PHE A 31 -31.16 12.65 18.12
CA PHE A 31 -31.94 11.98 17.08
C PHE A 31 -32.75 10.79 17.58
N GLY A 32 -32.64 10.38 18.85
CA GLY A 32 -33.25 9.14 19.35
C GLY A 32 -34.77 9.08 19.12
N GLU A 33 -35.49 10.16 19.39
CA GLU A 33 -36.95 10.23 19.18
C GLU A 33 -37.33 10.22 17.70
N GLU A 34 -36.58 10.93 16.84
CA GLU A 34 -36.83 10.89 15.39
C GLU A 34 -36.46 9.52 14.80
N ALA A 35 -35.38 8.91 15.27
CA ALA A 35 -34.93 7.58 14.88
C ALA A 35 -35.95 6.49 15.24
N LYS A 36 -36.57 6.57 16.44
CA LYS A 36 -37.66 5.66 16.83
C LYS A 36 -38.89 5.84 15.92
N LYS A 37 -39.23 7.08 15.58
CA LYS A 37 -40.38 7.37 14.70
C LYS A 37 -40.19 6.79 13.30
N VAL A 38 -39.04 7.01 12.66
CA VAL A 38 -38.77 6.45 11.32
C VAL A 38 -38.60 4.93 11.32
N GLN A 39 -38.24 4.32 12.46
CA GLN A 39 -38.20 2.85 12.57
C GLN A 39 -39.59 2.23 12.75
N ALA A 40 -40.58 2.99 13.21
CA ALA A 40 -41.95 2.51 13.43
C ALA A 40 -42.81 2.58 12.16
N THR A 41 -42.33 3.27 11.11
CA THR A 41 -43.02 3.42 9.82
C THR A 41 -42.51 2.37 8.83
N ALA A 42 -43.36 2.01 7.86
CA ALA A 42 -42.97 1.15 6.74
C ALA A 42 -42.49 1.95 5.51
N ASP A 43 -42.75 3.27 5.50
CA ASP A 43 -42.16 4.18 4.52
C ASP A 43 -40.67 4.32 4.85
N THR A 44 -39.82 4.36 3.83
CA THR A 44 -38.36 4.49 3.98
C THR A 44 -37.86 5.88 3.56
N LYS A 45 -38.76 6.76 3.09
CA LYS A 45 -38.41 8.15 2.72
C LYS A 45 -38.00 9.00 3.92
N ASP A 46 -38.62 8.75 5.07
CA ASP A 46 -38.30 9.38 6.33
C ASP A 46 -36.92 8.91 6.87
N ASP A 47 -36.52 7.66 6.66
CA ASP A 47 -35.13 7.22 6.89
C ASP A 47 -34.13 8.07 6.07
N ALA A 48 -34.41 8.31 4.78
CA ALA A 48 -33.54 9.12 3.92
C ALA A 48 -33.45 10.58 4.39
N ASN A 49 -34.57 11.15 4.84
CA ASN A 49 -34.61 12.50 5.40
C ASN A 49 -33.81 12.59 6.71
N LEU A 50 -33.99 11.62 7.62
CA LEU A 50 -33.23 11.55 8.86
C LEU A 50 -31.74 11.35 8.58
N ALA A 51 -31.36 10.50 7.62
CA ALA A 51 -29.97 10.31 7.22
C ALA A 51 -29.29 11.64 6.84
N ALA A 52 -29.99 12.51 6.08
CA ALA A 52 -29.46 13.80 5.66
C ALA A 52 -29.28 14.78 6.83
N LYS A 53 -30.21 14.76 7.81
CA LYS A 53 -30.10 15.53 9.05
C LYS A 53 -28.91 15.08 9.89
N VAL A 54 -28.77 13.76 10.11
CA VAL A 54 -27.67 13.16 10.88
C VAL A 54 -26.32 13.49 10.22
N LEU A 55 -26.21 13.39 8.89
CA LEU A 55 -24.99 13.73 8.16
C LEU A 55 -24.61 15.21 8.31
N THR A 56 -25.59 16.11 8.26
CA THR A 56 -25.37 17.54 8.45
C THR A 56 -24.83 17.83 9.85
N ALA A 57 -25.46 17.27 10.89
CA ALA A 57 -24.98 17.43 12.26
C ALA A 57 -23.58 16.83 12.46
N ALA A 58 -23.29 15.68 11.86
CA ALA A 58 -21.96 15.07 11.91
C ALA A 58 -20.87 15.99 11.34
N LYS A 59 -21.16 16.71 10.26
CA LYS A 59 -20.23 17.70 9.67
C LYS A 59 -19.99 18.91 10.56
N MET A 60 -20.96 19.27 11.41
CA MET A 60 -20.86 20.38 12.37
C MET A 60 -20.18 19.97 13.69
N ALA A 61 -20.17 18.68 14.04
CA ALA A 61 -19.53 18.15 15.25
C ALA A 61 -17.99 18.03 15.11
N THR A 62 -17.31 19.12 14.74
CA THR A 62 -15.86 19.13 14.49
C THR A 62 -15.02 18.84 15.73
N ASP A 63 -15.55 19.17 16.91
CA ASP A 63 -14.85 19.02 18.20
C ASP A 63 -15.11 17.66 18.87
N ALA A 64 -15.93 16.80 18.26
CA ALA A 64 -16.31 15.48 18.77
C ALA A 64 -16.04 14.38 17.72
N PRO A 65 -14.77 14.02 17.45
CA PRO A 65 -14.41 13.12 16.34
C PRO A 65 -15.00 11.71 16.48
N LYS A 66 -15.19 11.21 17.71
CA LYS A 66 -15.82 9.90 17.94
C LYS A 66 -17.32 9.94 17.59
N SER A 67 -18.04 10.96 18.04
CA SER A 67 -19.46 11.18 17.72
C SER A 67 -19.67 11.43 16.23
N GLN A 68 -18.77 12.20 15.60
CA GLN A 68 -18.76 12.39 14.14
C GLN A 68 -18.67 11.06 13.37
N VAL A 69 -17.75 10.16 13.77
CA VAL A 69 -17.64 8.82 13.14
C VAL A 69 -18.91 8.00 13.34
N TYR A 70 -19.49 8.01 14.55
CA TYR A 70 -20.74 7.30 14.84
C TYR A 70 -21.91 7.84 13.99
N PHE A 71 -22.02 9.17 13.87
CA PHE A 71 -23.10 9.80 13.11
C PHE A 71 -22.97 9.52 11.61
N TYR A 72 -21.75 9.49 11.06
CA TYR A 72 -21.56 9.04 9.68
C TYR A 72 -22.00 7.58 9.47
N GLN A 73 -21.75 6.68 10.43
CA GLN A 73 -22.24 5.30 10.34
C GLN A 73 -23.77 5.26 10.35
N LYS A 74 -24.42 6.02 11.23
CA LYS A 74 -25.89 6.11 11.29
C LYS A 74 -26.51 6.73 10.04
N ALA A 75 -25.91 7.80 9.50
CA ALA A 75 -26.33 8.39 8.24
C ALA A 75 -26.21 7.39 7.06
N TYR A 76 -25.16 6.57 7.04
CA TYR A 76 -25.06 5.47 6.09
C TYR A 76 -26.17 4.42 6.30
N GLU A 77 -26.36 3.92 7.51
CA GLU A 77 -27.34 2.87 7.84
C GLU A 77 -28.78 3.25 7.47
N LEU A 78 -29.16 4.50 7.75
CA LEU A 78 -30.46 5.06 7.38
C LEU A 78 -30.53 5.31 5.87
N GLY A 79 -29.51 5.94 5.28
CA GLY A 79 -29.53 6.36 3.88
C GLY A 79 -29.54 5.21 2.87
N ILE A 80 -29.13 3.99 3.24
CA ILE A 80 -29.22 2.82 2.35
C ILE A 80 -30.61 2.20 2.26
N ARG A 81 -31.56 2.58 3.14
CA ARG A 81 -32.91 1.99 3.18
C ARG A 81 -33.81 2.46 2.05
N ASP A 82 -33.56 3.66 1.54
CA ASP A 82 -34.31 4.25 0.42
C ASP A 82 -33.39 4.76 -0.69
N ALA A 83 -33.88 4.71 -1.93
CA ALA A 83 -33.14 5.18 -3.10
C ALA A 83 -32.81 6.68 -3.04
N GLY A 84 -33.68 7.50 -2.43
CA GLY A 84 -33.44 8.92 -2.19
C GLY A 84 -32.31 9.19 -1.19
N GLY A 85 -32.03 8.25 -0.29
CA GLY A 85 -30.96 8.33 0.71
C GLY A 85 -29.57 7.93 0.20
N HIS A 86 -29.47 7.31 -0.99
CA HIS A 86 -28.21 6.76 -1.50
C HIS A 86 -27.08 7.80 -1.63
N ALA A 87 -27.39 9.04 -2.02
CA ALA A 87 -26.40 10.10 -2.12
C ALA A 87 -25.80 10.45 -0.75
N THR A 88 -26.64 10.57 0.28
CA THR A 88 -26.26 10.77 1.68
C THR A 88 -25.40 9.62 2.19
N ALA A 89 -25.80 8.37 1.92
CA ALA A 89 -25.04 7.20 2.34
C ALA A 89 -23.65 7.13 1.67
N ILE A 90 -23.55 7.48 0.38
CA ILE A 90 -22.26 7.56 -0.32
C ILE A 90 -21.37 8.65 0.29
N GLU A 91 -21.93 9.83 0.60
CA GLU A 91 -21.17 10.91 1.23
C GLU A 91 -20.69 10.52 2.63
N ALA A 92 -21.55 9.92 3.44
CA ALA A 92 -21.18 9.42 4.77
C ALA A 92 -20.03 8.41 4.70
N LEU A 93 -20.04 7.48 3.73
CA LEU A 93 -18.94 6.54 3.50
C LEU A 93 -17.65 7.23 3.05
N ASN A 94 -17.73 8.30 2.25
CA ASN A 94 -16.56 9.09 1.87
C ASN A 94 -15.92 9.77 3.08
N LEU A 95 -16.74 10.24 4.03
CA LEU A 95 -16.27 10.86 5.28
C LEU A 95 -15.70 9.82 6.25
N LEU A 96 -16.33 8.64 6.36
CA LEU A 96 -15.79 7.50 7.12
C LEU A 96 -14.44 7.02 6.58
N GLU A 97 -14.26 7.00 5.26
CA GLU A 97 -12.98 6.66 4.63
C GLU A 97 -11.84 7.63 5.00
N LYS A 98 -12.17 8.89 5.29
CA LYS A 98 -11.21 9.90 5.76
C LYS A 98 -10.97 9.82 7.26
N ALA A 99 -12.03 9.63 8.04
CA ALA A 99 -11.98 9.61 9.51
C ALA A 99 -11.38 8.31 10.07
N VAL A 100 -11.60 7.17 9.39
CA VAL A 100 -11.21 5.82 9.83
C VAL A 100 -10.50 5.08 8.68
N PRO A 101 -9.28 5.53 8.28
CA PRO A 101 -8.60 5.05 7.09
C PRO A 101 -8.20 3.57 7.14
N GLU A 102 -8.04 2.99 8.33
CA GLU A 102 -7.76 1.57 8.54
C GLU A 102 -8.92 0.67 8.11
N LYS A 103 -10.16 1.19 8.11
CA LYS A 103 -11.36 0.50 7.60
C LYS A 103 -11.70 0.89 6.15
N ARG A 104 -10.81 1.57 5.43
CA ARG A 104 -11.04 2.05 4.06
C ARG A 104 -11.63 0.99 3.12
N LEU A 105 -11.08 -0.21 3.08
CA LEU A 105 -11.57 -1.26 2.18
C LEU A 105 -13.00 -1.69 2.53
N GLN A 106 -13.33 -1.77 3.83
CA GLN A 106 -14.68 -2.08 4.29
C GLN A 106 -15.68 -1.01 3.81
N TRP A 107 -15.33 0.27 3.94
CA TRP A 107 -16.18 1.38 3.48
C TRP A 107 -16.34 1.40 1.97
N GLN A 108 -15.28 1.08 1.23
CA GLN A 108 -15.33 0.96 -0.22
C GLN A 108 -16.22 -0.20 -0.68
N SER A 109 -16.18 -1.35 -0.02
CA SER A 109 -17.09 -2.47 -0.29
C SER A 109 -18.55 -2.10 -0.04
N LYS A 110 -18.85 -1.38 1.05
CA LYS A 110 -20.21 -0.86 1.30
C LYS A 110 -20.65 0.14 0.22
N ARG A 111 -19.74 1.03 -0.22
CA ARG A 111 -20.02 2.00 -1.29
C ARG A 111 -20.28 1.32 -2.63
N LEU A 112 -19.57 0.22 -2.93
CA LEU A 112 -19.78 -0.57 -4.14
C LEU A 112 -21.23 -1.05 -4.25
N MET A 113 -21.82 -1.55 -3.16
CA MET A 113 -23.20 -2.04 -3.13
C MET A 113 -24.21 -0.94 -3.50
N ILE A 114 -24.04 0.26 -2.94
CA ILE A 114 -24.92 1.40 -3.25
C ILE A 114 -24.75 1.83 -4.71
N LEU A 115 -23.50 1.96 -5.18
CA LEU A 115 -23.21 2.39 -6.55
C LEU A 115 -23.73 1.39 -7.59
N GLU A 116 -23.69 0.09 -7.29
CA GLU A 116 -24.30 -0.95 -8.13
C GLU A 116 -25.82 -0.73 -8.23
N ALA A 117 -26.52 -0.53 -7.11
CA ALA A 117 -27.95 -0.27 -7.11
C ALA A 117 -28.31 1.01 -7.89
N VAL A 118 -27.54 2.10 -7.70
CA VAL A 118 -27.71 3.35 -8.46
C VAL A 118 -27.49 3.12 -9.95
N TYR A 119 -26.44 2.41 -10.34
CA TYR A 119 -26.15 2.09 -11.75
C TYR A 119 -27.25 1.25 -12.41
N GLN A 120 -27.78 0.24 -11.73
CA GLN A 120 -28.82 -0.64 -12.29
C GLN A 120 -30.16 0.09 -12.50
N ARG A 121 -30.51 1.02 -11.59
CA ARG A 121 -31.77 1.79 -11.66
C ARG A 121 -31.68 2.98 -12.63
N ALA A 122 -30.52 3.61 -12.77
CA ALA A 122 -30.35 4.78 -13.61
C ALA A 122 -30.59 4.49 -15.12
N ARG A 123 -30.90 5.54 -15.88
CA ARG A 123 -31.13 5.52 -17.34
C ARG A 123 -30.36 6.65 -18.03
N GLY A 124 -30.16 6.54 -19.34
CA GLY A 124 -29.53 7.58 -20.17
C GLY A 124 -28.19 8.09 -19.64
N ALA A 125 -28.02 9.42 -19.61
CA ALA A 125 -26.81 10.07 -19.12
C ALA A 125 -26.50 9.78 -17.64
N ALA A 126 -27.54 9.70 -16.79
CA ALA A 126 -27.38 9.37 -15.38
C ALA A 126 -26.81 7.95 -15.19
N ARG A 127 -27.20 6.99 -16.04
CA ARG A 127 -26.63 5.63 -16.01
C ARG A 127 -25.14 5.62 -16.35
N ARG A 128 -24.72 6.43 -17.33
CA ARG A 128 -23.30 6.57 -17.70
C ARG A 128 -22.49 7.17 -16.55
N ALA A 129 -22.96 8.26 -15.93
CA ALA A 129 -22.29 8.86 -14.78
C ALA A 129 -22.23 7.91 -13.56
N ALA A 130 -23.29 7.13 -13.30
CA ALA A 130 -23.29 6.11 -12.26
C ALA A 130 -22.32 4.97 -12.58
N ALA A 131 -22.25 4.54 -13.84
CA ALA A 131 -21.34 3.50 -14.31
C ALA A 131 -19.87 3.88 -14.13
N GLU A 132 -19.49 5.14 -14.37
CA GLU A 132 -18.12 5.63 -14.16
C GLU A 132 -17.71 5.53 -12.68
N LYS A 133 -18.56 6.00 -11.77
CA LYS A 133 -18.33 5.90 -10.31
C LYS A 133 -18.27 4.44 -9.85
N TYR A 134 -19.18 3.61 -10.37
CA TYR A 134 -19.21 2.18 -10.06
C TYR A 134 -17.94 1.47 -10.54
N LEU A 135 -17.51 1.75 -11.77
CA LEU A 135 -16.27 1.22 -12.35
C LEU A 135 -15.04 1.61 -11.52
N GLU A 136 -14.93 2.86 -11.09
CA GLU A 136 -13.81 3.33 -10.27
C GLU A 136 -13.65 2.50 -8.99
N ILE A 137 -14.75 2.20 -8.30
CA ILE A 137 -14.72 1.41 -7.06
C ILE A 137 -14.46 -0.07 -7.35
N LEU A 138 -15.04 -0.64 -8.41
CA LEU A 138 -14.72 -2.02 -8.83
C LEU A 138 -13.23 -2.20 -9.06
N LEU A 139 -12.60 -1.30 -9.81
CA LEU A 139 -11.17 -1.39 -10.13
C LEU A 139 -10.31 -1.23 -8.89
N ARG A 140 -10.64 -0.27 -8.01
CA ARG A 140 -9.90 -0.06 -6.75
C ARG A 140 -9.94 -1.29 -5.84
N LEU A 141 -11.12 -1.89 -5.67
CA LEU A 141 -11.27 -3.11 -4.87
C LEU A 141 -10.59 -4.32 -5.54
N ALA A 142 -10.68 -4.44 -6.87
CA ALA A 142 -10.01 -5.50 -7.61
C ALA A 142 -8.48 -5.42 -7.49
N ASP A 143 -7.92 -4.21 -7.60
CA ASP A 143 -6.50 -3.94 -7.40
C ASP A 143 -6.05 -4.25 -5.97
N ALA A 144 -6.86 -3.87 -4.98
CA ALA A 144 -6.59 -4.18 -3.57
C ALA A 144 -6.62 -5.70 -3.30
N ALA A 145 -7.61 -6.41 -3.85
CA ALA A 145 -7.71 -7.86 -3.74
C ALA A 145 -6.53 -8.57 -4.42
N ALA A 146 -6.14 -8.12 -5.61
CA ALA A 146 -4.98 -8.65 -6.33
C ALA A 146 -3.68 -8.41 -5.54
N ALA A 147 -3.48 -7.20 -5.00
CA ALA A 147 -2.33 -6.86 -4.17
C ALA A 147 -2.28 -7.66 -2.86
N ALA A 148 -3.44 -8.07 -2.33
CA ALA A 148 -3.56 -8.93 -1.17
C ALA A 148 -3.43 -10.43 -1.50
N GLY A 149 -3.15 -10.81 -2.75
CA GLY A 149 -3.05 -12.21 -3.20
C GLY A 149 -4.39 -12.94 -3.27
N LYS A 150 -5.51 -12.23 -3.14
CA LYS A 150 -6.87 -12.78 -3.22
C LYS A 150 -7.32 -12.89 -4.67
N SER A 151 -6.64 -13.74 -5.45
CA SER A 151 -6.79 -13.81 -6.90
C SER A 151 -8.21 -14.09 -7.37
N LYS A 152 -8.98 -14.91 -6.63
CA LYS A 152 -10.38 -15.20 -6.96
C LYS A 152 -11.27 -13.96 -6.82
N GLU A 153 -11.18 -13.26 -5.68
CA GLU A 153 -11.94 -12.03 -5.43
C GLU A 153 -11.58 -10.94 -6.45
N ALA A 154 -10.29 -10.78 -6.75
CA ALA A 154 -9.82 -9.85 -7.77
C ALA A 154 -10.38 -10.19 -9.16
N TRP A 155 -10.34 -11.46 -9.56
CA TRP A 155 -10.90 -11.93 -10.83
C TRP A 155 -12.40 -11.64 -10.94
N GLU A 156 -13.18 -11.92 -9.89
CA GLU A 156 -14.62 -11.65 -9.87
C GLU A 156 -14.92 -10.16 -10.05
N LEU A 157 -14.17 -9.29 -9.36
CA LEU A 157 -14.32 -7.84 -9.48
C LEU A 157 -13.90 -7.31 -10.85
N TYR A 158 -12.79 -7.79 -11.43
CA TYR A 158 -12.41 -7.40 -12.79
C TYR A 158 -13.40 -7.88 -13.84
N ARG A 159 -13.94 -9.09 -13.69
CA ARG A 159 -14.97 -9.64 -14.58
C ARG A 159 -16.24 -8.81 -14.55
N ARG A 160 -16.64 -8.30 -13.38
CA ARG A 160 -17.76 -7.34 -13.22
C ARG A 160 -17.42 -5.97 -13.82
N ALA A 161 -16.18 -5.50 -13.69
CA ALA A 161 -15.73 -4.21 -14.19
C ALA A 161 -15.70 -4.15 -15.74
N HIS A 162 -15.35 -5.26 -16.39
CA HIS A 162 -15.15 -5.30 -17.85
C HIS A 162 -16.36 -4.83 -18.68
N PRO A 163 -17.59 -5.36 -18.51
CA PRO A 163 -18.75 -4.87 -19.26
C PRO A 163 -19.09 -3.40 -18.94
N VAL A 164 -18.88 -2.96 -17.69
CA VAL A 164 -19.11 -1.55 -17.29
C VAL A 164 -18.10 -0.63 -17.97
N ALA A 165 -16.83 -1.04 -18.04
CA ALA A 165 -15.77 -0.32 -18.74
C ALA A 165 -16.05 -0.17 -20.23
N ALA A 166 -16.54 -1.24 -20.88
CA ALA A 166 -16.94 -1.19 -22.28
C ALA A 166 -18.13 -0.22 -22.49
N TYR A 167 -19.14 -0.27 -21.62
CA TYR A 167 -20.32 0.60 -21.68
C TYR A 167 -19.97 2.10 -21.59
N VAL A 168 -19.03 2.47 -20.72
CA VAL A 168 -18.56 3.86 -20.58
C VAL A 168 -17.42 4.23 -21.53
N ARG A 169 -17.02 3.31 -22.44
CA ARG A 169 -15.89 3.48 -23.37
C ARG A 169 -14.58 3.87 -22.66
N SER A 170 -14.33 3.23 -21.51
CA SER A 170 -13.12 3.49 -20.73
C SER A 170 -11.86 3.07 -21.51
N PRO A 171 -10.77 3.85 -21.47
CA PRO A 171 -9.49 3.41 -22.04
C PRO A 171 -8.88 2.20 -21.30
N GLN A 172 -9.43 1.81 -20.15
CA GLN A 172 -8.94 0.69 -19.35
C GLN A 172 -9.46 -0.68 -19.79
N VAL A 173 -10.34 -0.79 -20.80
CA VAL A 173 -10.93 -2.08 -21.22
C VAL A 173 -9.86 -3.15 -21.49
N ALA A 174 -8.83 -2.82 -22.29
CA ALA A 174 -7.74 -3.75 -22.59
C ALA A 174 -6.90 -4.12 -21.35
N VAL A 175 -6.68 -3.16 -20.45
CA VAL A 175 -5.95 -3.39 -19.18
C VAL A 175 -6.75 -4.33 -18.27
N ILE A 176 -8.07 -4.14 -18.18
CA ILE A 176 -8.96 -4.99 -17.39
C ILE A 176 -8.96 -6.41 -17.96
N ALA A 177 -9.07 -6.57 -19.28
CA ALA A 177 -9.02 -7.89 -19.93
C ALA A 177 -7.72 -8.65 -19.60
N LYS A 178 -6.57 -7.96 -19.64
CA LYS A 178 -5.27 -8.54 -19.22
C LYS A 178 -5.29 -8.96 -17.74
N LYS A 179 -5.81 -8.10 -16.86
CA LYS A 179 -5.91 -8.39 -15.42
C LYS A 179 -6.86 -9.55 -15.12
N ILE A 180 -7.95 -9.72 -15.88
CA ILE A 180 -8.83 -10.89 -15.79
C ILE A 180 -8.04 -12.16 -16.08
N LYS A 181 -7.31 -12.22 -17.19
CA LYS A 181 -6.49 -13.40 -17.54
C LYS A 181 -5.48 -13.75 -16.45
N GLN A 182 -4.74 -12.75 -15.97
CA GLN A 182 -3.73 -12.95 -14.92
C GLN A 182 -4.34 -13.46 -13.60
N THR A 183 -5.46 -12.87 -13.18
CA THR A 183 -6.12 -13.25 -11.92
C THR A 183 -6.85 -14.59 -12.03
N SER A 184 -7.39 -14.95 -13.20
CA SER A 184 -8.00 -16.26 -13.43
C SER A 184 -6.97 -17.38 -13.41
N GLU A 185 -5.82 -17.19 -14.06
CA GLU A 185 -4.71 -18.15 -14.05
C GLU A 185 -4.20 -18.36 -12.61
N SER A 186 -4.04 -17.27 -11.86
CA SER A 186 -3.63 -17.33 -10.46
C SER A 186 -4.67 -18.02 -9.57
N ALA A 187 -5.97 -17.75 -9.78
CA ALA A 187 -7.05 -18.41 -9.04
C ALA A 187 -7.11 -19.91 -9.35
N ALA A 188 -7.00 -20.30 -10.63
CA ALA A 188 -6.95 -21.71 -11.04
C ALA A 188 -5.73 -22.43 -10.43
N ALA A 189 -4.56 -21.79 -10.42
CA ALA A 189 -3.37 -22.32 -9.77
C ALA A 189 -3.57 -22.50 -8.25
N ALA A 190 -4.28 -21.59 -7.58
CA ALA A 190 -4.62 -21.74 -6.16
C ALA A 190 -5.55 -22.94 -5.91
N VAL A 191 -6.59 -23.13 -6.72
CA VAL A 191 -7.48 -24.29 -6.63
C VAL A 191 -6.72 -25.59 -6.86
N LYS A 192 -5.88 -25.64 -7.91
CA LYS A 192 -5.03 -26.80 -8.19
C LYS A 192 -4.11 -27.13 -7.01
N ARG A 193 -3.44 -26.13 -6.43
CA ARG A 193 -2.58 -26.31 -5.25
C ARG A 193 -3.36 -26.87 -4.06
N GLN A 194 -4.55 -26.35 -3.78
CA GLN A 194 -5.39 -26.86 -2.71
C GLN A 194 -5.85 -28.31 -2.97
N GLY A 195 -6.17 -28.64 -4.22
CA GLY A 195 -6.50 -30.01 -4.64
C GLY A 195 -5.33 -30.97 -4.45
N THR A 196 -4.12 -30.59 -4.87
CA THR A 196 -2.90 -31.38 -4.66
C THR A 196 -2.63 -31.60 -3.17
N LEU A 197 -2.73 -30.54 -2.35
CA LEU A 197 -2.54 -30.65 -0.90
C LEU A 197 -3.52 -31.64 -0.28
N LYS A 198 -4.82 -31.52 -0.60
CA LYS A 198 -5.85 -32.43 -0.11
C LYS A 198 -5.60 -33.88 -0.55
N SER A 199 -5.17 -34.08 -1.80
CA SER A 199 -4.84 -35.40 -2.33
C SER A 199 -3.66 -36.03 -1.60
N LEU A 200 -2.55 -35.30 -1.42
CA LEU A 200 -1.36 -35.78 -0.71
C LEU A 200 -1.65 -36.08 0.77
N MET A 201 -2.41 -35.22 1.44
CA MET A 201 -2.87 -35.47 2.82
C MET A 201 -3.78 -36.71 2.89
N GLY A 202 -4.67 -36.89 1.92
CA GLY A 202 -5.53 -38.07 1.83
C GLY A 202 -4.76 -39.37 1.65
N LYS A 203 -3.73 -39.38 0.79
CA LYS A 203 -2.83 -40.54 0.61
C LYS A 203 -2.12 -40.91 1.92
N LEU A 204 -1.56 -39.92 2.61
CA LEU A 204 -0.88 -40.14 3.89
C LEU A 204 -1.83 -40.55 5.02
N ALA A 205 -3.09 -40.12 4.99
CA ALA A 205 -4.10 -40.58 5.93
C ALA A 205 -4.48 -42.04 5.69
N ALA A 206 -4.55 -42.46 4.42
CA ALA A 206 -4.85 -43.83 4.03
C ALA A 206 -3.66 -44.78 4.27
N ASP A 207 -2.44 -44.33 3.98
CA ASP A 207 -1.20 -45.04 4.26
C ASP A 207 -0.15 -44.09 4.89
N PRO A 208 -0.03 -44.08 6.23
CA PRO A 208 0.98 -43.27 6.91
C PRO A 208 2.43 -43.65 6.60
N ARG A 209 2.67 -44.83 6.02
CA ARG A 209 4.00 -45.34 5.63
C ARG A 209 4.34 -45.05 4.17
N ASP A 210 3.45 -44.41 3.40
CA ASP A 210 3.75 -43.97 2.03
C ASP A 210 4.81 -42.85 2.04
N MET A 211 6.08 -43.27 1.98
CA MET A 211 7.23 -42.37 2.02
C MET A 211 7.32 -41.48 0.78
N LYS A 212 6.74 -41.92 -0.34
CA LYS A 212 6.70 -41.11 -1.56
C LYS A 212 5.71 -39.97 -1.40
N ALA A 213 4.47 -40.25 -1.00
CA ALA A 213 3.48 -39.22 -0.71
C ALA A 213 3.94 -38.27 0.40
N ARG A 214 4.63 -38.79 1.43
CA ARG A 214 5.25 -37.98 2.48
C ARG A 214 6.30 -37.02 1.94
N THR A 215 7.23 -37.51 1.14
CA THR A 215 8.29 -36.70 0.54
C THR A 215 7.71 -35.66 -0.41
N GLU A 216 6.73 -36.04 -1.24
CA GLU A 216 6.00 -35.11 -2.11
C GLU A 216 5.29 -34.02 -1.30
N LEU A 217 4.64 -34.37 -0.18
CA LEU A 217 3.97 -33.39 0.68
C LEU A 217 4.96 -32.45 1.37
N ILE A 218 6.10 -32.96 1.85
CA ILE A 218 7.19 -32.15 2.41
C ILE A 218 7.66 -31.12 1.39
N LEU A 219 8.00 -31.58 0.17
CA LEU A 219 8.46 -30.69 -0.90
C LEU A 219 7.37 -29.72 -1.32
N PHE A 220 6.10 -30.14 -1.35
CA PHE A 220 4.97 -29.27 -1.66
C PHE A 220 4.81 -28.15 -0.62
N CYS A 221 4.90 -28.47 0.68
CA CYS A 221 4.89 -27.47 1.75
C CYS A 221 6.04 -26.48 1.62
N VAL A 222 7.26 -26.96 1.35
CA VAL A 222 8.44 -26.11 1.20
C VAL A 222 8.35 -25.22 -0.06
N ALA A 223 7.91 -25.80 -1.18
CA ALA A 223 8.16 -25.25 -2.50
C ALA A 223 6.93 -24.54 -3.12
N GLU A 224 5.73 -25.06 -2.88
CA GLU A 224 4.48 -24.51 -3.42
C GLU A 224 3.71 -23.63 -2.44
N LEU A 225 3.84 -23.93 -1.13
CA LEU A 225 3.21 -23.17 -0.04
C LEU A 225 4.17 -22.18 0.63
N ASP A 226 5.48 -22.30 0.42
CA ASP A 226 6.51 -21.51 1.09
C ASP A 226 6.48 -21.66 2.63
N GLU A 227 6.09 -22.83 3.14
CA GLU A 227 5.83 -23.11 4.56
C GLU A 227 6.68 -24.31 5.08
N PRO A 228 8.00 -24.15 5.24
CA PRO A 228 8.91 -25.22 5.63
C PRO A 228 8.67 -25.65 7.09
N GLY A 229 8.18 -24.74 7.94
CA GLY A 229 7.78 -25.08 9.31
C GLY A 229 6.65 -26.11 9.36
N LYS A 230 5.68 -26.08 8.43
CA LYS A 230 4.65 -27.12 8.35
C LYS A 230 5.24 -28.46 7.93
N ALA A 231 6.25 -28.45 7.08
CA ALA A 231 6.92 -29.65 6.61
C ALA A 231 7.71 -30.39 7.72
N VAL A 232 8.14 -29.69 8.78
CA VAL A 232 8.82 -30.31 9.94
C VAL A 232 7.98 -31.42 10.57
N SER A 233 6.67 -31.21 10.71
CA SER A 233 5.75 -32.19 11.30
C SER A 233 5.60 -33.48 10.49
N LEU A 234 6.03 -33.47 9.23
CA LEU A 234 5.95 -34.61 8.31
C LEU A 234 7.23 -35.45 8.31
N LEU A 235 8.30 -34.98 8.96
CA LEU A 235 9.58 -35.68 9.04
C LEU A 235 9.45 -36.90 9.95
N THR A 236 9.73 -38.09 9.41
CA THR A 236 9.70 -39.37 10.13
C THR A 236 10.96 -40.17 9.86
N LYS A 237 11.21 -41.21 10.68
CA LYS A 237 12.26 -42.20 10.42
C LYS A 237 11.97 -42.85 9.05
N GLY A 238 12.83 -42.59 8.07
CA GLY A 238 12.65 -43.03 6.67
C GLY A 238 12.65 -41.90 5.64
N VAL A 239 12.46 -40.64 6.06
CA VAL A 239 12.70 -39.49 5.16
C VAL A 239 14.20 -39.34 4.94
N ASP A 240 14.59 -38.99 3.71
CA ASP A 240 15.99 -38.69 3.35
C ASP A 240 16.63 -37.71 4.35
N GLU A 241 17.83 -38.05 4.83
CA GLU A 241 18.51 -37.32 5.89
C GLU A 241 18.90 -35.90 5.43
N LYS A 242 19.33 -35.74 4.17
CA LYS A 242 19.66 -34.43 3.60
C LYS A 242 18.41 -33.56 3.50
N LEU A 243 17.28 -34.12 3.05
CA LEU A 243 16.00 -33.42 3.03
C LEU A 243 15.57 -33.01 4.45
N THR A 244 15.69 -33.91 5.41
CA THR A 244 15.37 -33.66 6.84
C THR A 244 16.18 -32.47 7.36
N ALA A 245 17.50 -32.48 7.17
CA ALA A 245 18.38 -31.39 7.59
C ALA A 245 18.02 -30.05 6.92
N ARG A 246 17.77 -30.06 5.60
CA ARG A 246 17.39 -28.86 4.84
C ARG A 246 16.05 -28.27 5.30
N VAL A 247 15.04 -29.11 5.52
CA VAL A 247 13.71 -28.66 6.01
C VAL A 247 13.84 -28.06 7.41
N MET A 248 14.60 -28.71 8.30
CA MET A 248 14.84 -28.20 9.65
C MET A 248 15.55 -26.84 9.62
N LEU A 249 16.60 -26.69 8.81
CA LEU A 249 17.30 -25.41 8.64
C LEU A 249 16.40 -24.34 8.02
N ALA A 250 15.63 -24.68 7.00
CA ALA A 250 14.70 -23.77 6.33
C ALA A 250 13.53 -23.31 7.23
N SER A 251 13.23 -24.05 8.30
CA SER A 251 12.20 -23.70 9.27
C SER A 251 12.67 -22.68 10.32
N LYS A 252 13.97 -22.45 10.45
CA LYS A 252 14.57 -21.48 11.38
C LYS A 252 14.42 -20.05 10.86
N LYS A 253 14.61 -19.08 11.77
CA LYS A 253 14.78 -17.68 11.35
C LYS A 253 16.10 -17.53 10.61
N ILE A 254 16.15 -16.66 9.60
CA ILE A 254 17.33 -16.49 8.74
C ILE A 254 18.57 -16.07 9.53
N GLU A 255 18.39 -15.36 10.64
CA GLU A 255 19.46 -14.90 11.52
C GLU A 255 20.18 -16.07 12.21
N ASP A 256 19.44 -17.16 12.49
CA ASP A 256 19.90 -18.36 13.19
C ASP A 256 20.53 -19.40 12.24
N VAL A 257 20.57 -19.12 10.93
CA VAL A 257 21.15 -20.01 9.92
C VAL A 257 22.61 -19.62 9.67
N PRO A 258 23.58 -20.51 9.91
CA PRO A 258 24.99 -20.20 9.73
C PRO A 258 25.34 -19.98 8.24
N ALA A 259 26.45 -19.29 7.98
CA ALA A 259 26.83 -18.87 6.63
C ALA A 259 26.92 -20.03 5.62
N GLY A 260 27.50 -21.17 6.02
CA GLY A 260 27.58 -22.36 5.16
C GLY A 260 26.20 -22.93 4.81
N ALA A 261 25.33 -23.06 5.82
CA ALA A 261 23.95 -23.52 5.63
C ALA A 261 23.12 -22.56 4.77
N CYS A 262 23.38 -21.25 4.85
CA CYS A 262 22.76 -20.28 3.96
C CYS A 262 23.12 -20.56 2.50
N LEU A 263 24.39 -20.81 2.19
CA LEU A 263 24.80 -21.14 0.82
C LEU A 263 24.13 -22.42 0.32
N GLU A 264 24.13 -23.47 1.15
CA GLU A 264 23.50 -24.75 0.80
C GLU A 264 21.99 -24.64 0.57
N LEU A 265 21.28 -23.90 1.43
CA LEU A 265 19.85 -23.64 1.24
C LEU A 265 19.59 -22.79 0.00
N GLY A 266 20.42 -21.78 -0.26
CA GLY A 266 20.37 -20.98 -1.47
C GLY A 266 20.42 -21.84 -2.73
N ASN A 267 21.43 -22.71 -2.81
CA ASN A 267 21.61 -23.64 -3.93
C ASN A 267 20.46 -24.65 -4.03
N TRP A 268 20.01 -25.20 -2.90
CA TRP A 268 18.90 -26.15 -2.90
C TRP A 268 17.61 -25.52 -3.46
N TYR A 269 17.27 -24.30 -3.03
CA TYR A 269 16.11 -23.59 -3.56
C TYR A 269 16.27 -23.24 -5.05
N TYR A 270 17.42 -22.69 -5.44
CA TYR A 270 17.64 -22.17 -6.79
C TYR A 270 17.91 -23.25 -7.83
N GLU A 271 18.83 -24.17 -7.54
CA GLU A 271 19.32 -25.15 -8.52
C GLU A 271 18.46 -26.43 -8.52
N THR A 272 17.87 -26.79 -7.38
CA THR A 272 17.13 -28.07 -7.27
C THR A 272 15.62 -27.90 -7.38
N LEU A 273 15.04 -26.95 -6.65
CA LEU A 273 13.58 -26.86 -6.50
C LEU A 273 12.92 -25.94 -7.53
N VAL A 274 13.58 -24.85 -7.93
CA VAL A 274 12.99 -23.80 -8.79
C VAL A 274 12.45 -24.33 -10.13
N ALA A 275 13.09 -25.35 -10.71
CA ALA A 275 12.70 -25.92 -11.99
C ALA A 275 11.49 -26.86 -11.90
N LYS A 276 11.06 -27.26 -10.69
CA LYS A 276 10.06 -28.31 -10.45
C LYS A 276 8.73 -27.79 -9.91
N VAL A 277 8.59 -26.47 -9.79
CA VAL A 277 7.43 -25.82 -9.17
C VAL A 277 6.60 -25.04 -10.18
N SER A 278 5.36 -24.75 -9.79
CA SER A 278 4.49 -23.82 -10.48
C SER A 278 5.13 -22.43 -10.61
N PRO A 279 4.68 -21.57 -11.55
CA PRO A 279 5.17 -20.20 -11.65
C PRO A 279 5.06 -19.40 -10.35
N VAL A 280 4.05 -19.68 -9.53
CA VAL A 280 3.88 -19.04 -8.22
C VAL A 280 4.92 -19.55 -7.21
N GLY A 281 5.12 -20.87 -7.15
CA GLY A 281 6.18 -21.47 -6.34
C GLY A 281 7.57 -20.97 -6.75
N LYS A 282 7.81 -20.81 -8.06
CA LYS A 282 9.08 -20.31 -8.61
C LYS A 282 9.46 -18.96 -8.00
N VAL A 283 8.51 -18.02 -7.92
CA VAL A 283 8.75 -16.70 -7.31
C VAL A 283 9.12 -16.81 -5.83
N ALA A 284 8.42 -17.65 -5.07
CA ALA A 284 8.69 -17.85 -3.64
C ALA A 284 10.09 -18.43 -3.43
N LEU A 285 10.45 -19.46 -4.20
CA LEU A 285 11.76 -20.12 -4.10
C LEU A 285 12.91 -19.21 -4.51
N LEU A 286 12.76 -18.43 -5.59
CA LEU A 286 13.77 -17.44 -6.00
C LEU A 286 14.00 -16.40 -4.90
N ARG A 287 12.93 -15.91 -4.25
CA ARG A 287 13.04 -14.96 -3.13
C ARG A 287 13.75 -15.56 -1.93
N ARG A 288 13.45 -16.81 -1.60
CA ARG A 288 14.17 -17.54 -0.53
C ARG A 288 15.63 -17.73 -0.85
N ALA A 289 15.95 -18.23 -2.04
CA ALA A 289 17.33 -18.41 -2.48
C ALA A 289 18.10 -17.09 -2.38
N ALA A 290 17.54 -15.99 -2.91
CA ALA A 290 18.14 -14.66 -2.80
C ALA A 290 18.36 -14.22 -1.35
N THR A 291 17.42 -14.52 -0.45
CA THR A 291 17.55 -14.19 0.99
C THR A 291 18.73 -14.93 1.62
N TYR A 292 18.84 -16.24 1.37
CA TYR A 292 19.95 -17.04 1.87
C TYR A 292 21.29 -16.62 1.27
N TYR A 293 21.38 -16.36 -0.04
CA TYR A 293 22.60 -15.85 -0.66
C TYR A 293 23.01 -14.49 -0.09
N ARG A 294 22.08 -13.54 0.09
CA ARG A 294 22.38 -12.25 0.72
C ARG A 294 22.92 -12.42 2.14
N ARG A 295 22.32 -13.32 2.95
CA ARG A 295 22.79 -13.61 4.31
C ARG A 295 24.18 -14.24 4.29
N HIS A 296 24.44 -15.19 3.40
CA HIS A 296 25.77 -15.79 3.21
C HIS A 296 26.82 -14.71 2.88
N LEU A 297 26.53 -13.82 1.92
CA LEU A 297 27.44 -12.74 1.52
C LEU A 297 27.68 -11.70 2.63
N ALA A 298 26.71 -11.50 3.52
CA ALA A 298 26.82 -10.61 4.67
C ALA A 298 27.68 -11.21 5.80
N LEU A 299 27.62 -12.53 5.99
CA LEU A 299 28.38 -13.23 7.03
C LEU A 299 29.78 -13.68 6.59
N SER A 300 29.99 -13.93 5.29
CA SER A 300 31.27 -14.39 4.76
C SER A 300 32.29 -13.24 4.73
N THR A 301 33.40 -13.39 5.45
CA THR A 301 34.54 -12.46 5.43
C THR A 301 35.60 -12.83 4.39
N GLU A 302 35.56 -14.06 3.89
CA GLU A 302 36.54 -14.59 2.96
C GLU A 302 36.20 -14.21 1.51
N ARG A 303 37.23 -13.88 0.72
CA ARG A 303 37.10 -13.66 -0.74
C ARG A 303 37.36 -14.97 -1.47
N ASP A 304 36.43 -15.91 -1.35
CA ASP A 304 36.54 -17.25 -1.92
C ASP A 304 35.57 -17.49 -3.10
N VAL A 305 35.72 -18.65 -3.74
CA VAL A 305 34.87 -19.07 -4.87
C VAL A 305 33.40 -19.19 -4.45
N LYS A 306 33.13 -19.54 -3.19
CA LYS A 306 31.75 -19.65 -2.66
C LYS A 306 31.06 -18.29 -2.65
N ARG A 307 31.75 -17.23 -2.22
CA ARG A 307 31.25 -15.86 -2.27
C ARG A 307 30.99 -15.39 -3.70
N LEU A 308 31.88 -15.73 -4.65
CA LEU A 308 31.68 -15.42 -6.07
C LEU A 308 30.43 -16.12 -6.61
N ASN A 309 30.27 -17.42 -6.35
CA ASN A 309 29.11 -18.20 -6.81
C ASN A 309 27.79 -17.66 -6.25
N ALA A 310 27.74 -17.35 -4.95
CA ALA A 310 26.56 -16.73 -4.33
C ALA A 310 26.21 -15.37 -4.95
N SER A 311 27.22 -14.58 -5.33
CA SER A 311 27.03 -13.28 -5.99
C SER A 311 26.47 -13.45 -7.40
N LEU A 312 27.02 -14.38 -8.18
CA LEU A 312 26.54 -14.68 -9.54
C LEU A 312 25.11 -15.23 -9.52
N ALA A 313 24.82 -16.19 -8.63
CA ALA A 313 23.48 -16.74 -8.47
C ALA A 313 22.47 -15.65 -8.08
N LEU A 314 22.85 -14.71 -7.19
CA LEU A 314 21.99 -13.61 -6.79
C LEU A 314 21.68 -12.67 -7.97
N GLU A 315 22.65 -12.39 -8.85
CA GLU A 315 22.42 -11.58 -10.06
C GLU A 315 21.49 -12.29 -11.06
N GLU A 316 21.64 -13.60 -11.28
CA GLU A 316 20.72 -14.35 -12.14
C GLU A 316 19.31 -14.43 -11.55
N ILE A 317 19.19 -14.67 -10.23
CA ILE A 317 17.89 -14.65 -9.55
C ILE A 317 17.21 -13.29 -9.71
N LYS A 318 17.95 -12.16 -9.60
CA LYS A 318 17.38 -10.83 -9.83
C LYS A 318 16.83 -10.70 -11.25
N LYS A 319 17.60 -11.12 -12.26
CA LYS A 319 17.14 -11.11 -13.66
C LYS A 319 15.89 -11.98 -13.85
N GLU A 320 15.82 -13.15 -13.22
CA GLU A 320 14.65 -14.02 -13.29
C GLU A 320 13.42 -13.40 -12.61
N LEU A 321 13.57 -12.82 -11.42
CA LEU A 321 12.49 -12.13 -10.72
C LEU A 321 11.98 -10.93 -11.52
N ASP A 322 12.88 -10.16 -12.14
CA ASP A 322 12.54 -9.06 -13.04
C ASP A 322 11.75 -9.55 -14.27
N LYS A 323 12.15 -10.67 -14.90
CA LYS A 323 11.41 -11.31 -16.01
C LYS A 323 10.00 -11.76 -15.60
N LEU A 324 9.85 -12.22 -14.36
CA LEU A 324 8.55 -12.62 -13.79
C LEU A 324 7.70 -11.41 -13.36
N GLY A 325 8.18 -10.17 -13.56
CA GLY A 325 7.48 -8.96 -13.16
C GLY A 325 7.41 -8.76 -11.64
N VAL A 326 8.29 -9.44 -10.90
CA VAL A 326 8.34 -9.40 -9.44
C VAL A 326 9.40 -8.39 -9.03
N SER A 327 8.98 -7.19 -8.66
CA SER A 327 9.89 -6.23 -8.04
C SER A 327 10.33 -6.70 -6.65
N GLU A 328 11.54 -6.30 -6.25
CA GLU A 328 12.04 -6.55 -4.90
C GLU A 328 11.03 -6.05 -3.85
N PRO A 329 10.87 -6.78 -2.73
CA PRO A 329 9.93 -6.40 -1.68
C PRO A 329 10.30 -5.02 -1.13
N ALA A 330 9.27 -4.28 -0.72
CA ALA A 330 9.48 -2.96 -0.14
C ALA A 330 10.21 -3.07 1.20
N ILE A 331 11.29 -2.32 1.37
CA ILE A 331 12.07 -2.25 2.60
C ILE A 331 11.44 -1.18 3.49
N ALA A 332 11.12 -1.53 4.74
CA ALA A 332 10.68 -0.54 5.72
C ALA A 332 11.88 0.34 6.11
N VAL A 333 11.71 1.66 6.01
CA VAL A 333 12.77 2.63 6.29
C VAL A 333 12.24 3.82 7.07
N THR A 334 13.15 4.53 7.73
CA THR A 334 12.93 5.89 8.22
C THR A 334 13.70 6.86 7.34
N VAL A 335 12.97 7.73 6.64
CA VAL A 335 13.54 8.82 5.84
C VAL A 335 13.79 10.00 6.76
N HIS A 336 14.99 10.56 6.73
CA HIS A 336 15.39 11.77 7.45
C HIS A 336 15.77 12.86 6.46
N TRP A 337 15.38 14.11 6.75
CA TRP A 337 15.80 15.23 5.93
C TRP A 337 15.93 16.55 6.69
N ASN A 338 16.73 17.43 6.11
CA ASN A 338 16.87 18.83 6.46
C ASN A 338 17.08 19.64 5.17
N MET A 339 16.55 20.86 5.14
CA MET A 339 16.74 21.81 4.05
C MET A 339 17.08 23.16 4.68
N ALA A 340 17.96 23.92 4.04
CA ALA A 340 18.43 25.21 4.56
C ALA A 340 17.40 26.35 4.56
N ASN A 341 16.16 26.10 4.12
CA ASN A 341 15.05 27.04 4.28
C ASN A 341 13.77 26.23 4.51
N ALA A 342 12.95 26.00 3.50
CA ALA A 342 11.83 25.07 3.56
C ALA A 342 11.92 24.04 2.43
N ALA A 343 11.50 22.81 2.73
CA ALA A 343 11.33 21.77 1.72
C ALA A 343 10.03 21.01 1.92
N ASP A 344 9.37 20.75 0.80
CA ASP A 344 8.34 19.73 0.67
C ASP A 344 8.98 18.49 0.03
N VAL A 345 8.86 17.34 0.69
CA VAL A 345 9.33 16.04 0.22
C VAL A 345 8.13 15.13 -0.03
N TYR A 346 8.08 14.56 -1.22
CA TYR A 346 7.08 13.59 -1.63
C TYR A 346 7.74 12.28 -2.06
N LEU A 347 7.07 11.18 -1.77
CA LEU A 347 7.38 9.84 -2.26
C LEU A 347 6.22 9.37 -3.14
N ASN A 348 6.49 9.11 -4.42
CA ASN A 348 5.48 8.72 -5.41
C ASN A 348 4.27 9.68 -5.45
N GLY A 349 4.52 10.99 -5.28
CA GLY A 349 3.48 12.02 -5.25
C GLY A 349 2.68 12.09 -3.95
N LYS A 350 3.02 11.31 -2.92
CA LYS A 350 2.43 11.41 -1.58
C LYS A 350 3.38 12.20 -0.65
N PRO A 351 2.89 13.19 0.08
CA PRO A 351 3.73 13.99 0.95
C PRO A 351 4.20 13.17 2.15
N LEU A 352 5.47 13.33 2.55
CA LEU A 352 6.02 12.64 3.74
C LEU A 352 5.56 13.25 5.08
N ARG A 353 5.03 14.47 5.05
CA ARG A 353 4.33 15.12 6.17
C ARG A 353 3.32 16.11 5.62
N GLU A 354 2.45 16.65 6.46
CA GLU A 354 1.58 17.75 6.04
C GLU A 354 2.40 19.02 5.74
N TYR A 355 2.21 19.58 4.54
CA TYR A 355 2.81 20.83 4.10
C TYR A 355 1.72 21.89 3.93
N LYS A 356 1.50 22.70 4.96
CA LYS A 356 0.59 23.85 4.89
C LYS A 356 1.20 25.06 5.60
N PRO A 357 1.42 26.19 4.90
CA PRO A 357 1.33 26.36 3.44
C PRO A 357 2.44 25.57 2.68
N ASP A 358 2.47 25.63 1.35
CA ASP A 358 3.55 25.08 0.49
C ASP A 358 4.92 25.73 0.81
N PHE A 359 6.03 25.03 0.58
CA PHE A 359 7.41 25.52 0.84
C PHE A 359 7.68 26.93 0.30
N ARG A 360 6.99 27.34 -0.77
CA ARG A 360 7.11 28.67 -1.39
C ARG A 360 6.64 29.82 -0.50
N ARG A 361 5.75 29.54 0.45
CA ARG A 361 5.12 30.52 1.35
C ARG A 361 5.42 30.24 2.83
N ARG A 362 6.09 29.12 3.14
CA ARG A 362 6.48 28.79 4.51
C ARG A 362 7.68 29.62 4.95
N ARG A 363 7.72 29.91 6.25
CA ARG A 363 8.89 30.49 6.93
C ARG A 363 10.05 29.49 6.91
N ASP A 364 11.22 30.00 7.25
CA ASP A 364 12.45 29.23 7.39
C ASP A 364 12.30 28.08 8.39
N GLU A 365 12.69 26.88 7.96
CA GLU A 365 12.74 25.63 8.71
C GLU A 365 14.18 25.05 8.80
N ALA A 366 15.23 25.83 8.48
CA ALA A 366 16.62 25.40 8.44
C ALA A 366 17.10 24.73 9.74
N TYR A 367 16.53 25.15 10.86
CA TYR A 367 16.86 24.66 12.20
C TYR A 367 16.18 23.31 12.55
N ARG A 368 15.33 22.77 11.68
CA ARG A 368 14.53 21.56 11.94
C ARG A 368 15.05 20.34 11.19
N VAL A 369 15.00 19.20 11.86
CA VAL A 369 15.14 17.88 11.25
C VAL A 369 13.76 17.26 11.16
N PHE A 370 13.45 16.65 10.01
CA PHE A 370 12.21 15.92 9.80
C PHE A 370 12.49 14.44 9.58
N SER A 371 11.49 13.62 9.87
CA SER A 371 11.53 12.19 9.56
C SER A 371 10.16 11.60 9.25
N ALA A 372 10.13 10.56 8.43
CA ALA A 372 8.91 9.80 8.11
C ALA A 372 9.23 8.31 7.93
N LYS A 373 8.37 7.44 8.49
CA LYS A 373 8.44 5.99 8.25
C LYS A 373 7.72 5.66 6.95
N VAL A 374 8.42 5.02 6.02
CA VAL A 374 7.88 4.62 4.71
C VAL A 374 8.35 3.22 4.33
N LYS A 375 7.78 2.65 3.27
CA LYS A 375 8.30 1.45 2.63
C LYS A 375 8.85 1.84 1.27
N LEU A 376 10.14 1.62 1.03
CA LEU A 376 10.80 1.92 -0.24
C LEU A 376 10.92 0.68 -1.11
N ARG A 377 10.66 0.85 -2.40
CA ARG A 377 10.86 -0.14 -3.45
C ARG A 377 11.80 0.41 -4.50
N LYS A 378 12.51 -0.47 -5.20
CA LYS A 378 13.19 -0.11 -6.45
C LYS A 378 12.18 0.51 -7.42
N GLY A 379 12.54 1.64 -8.00
CA GLY A 379 11.70 2.44 -8.89
C GLY A 379 10.85 3.50 -8.18
N ASP A 380 10.80 3.53 -6.85
CA ASP A 380 10.13 4.62 -6.13
C ASP A 380 10.79 5.96 -6.45
N VAL A 381 9.96 7.01 -6.59
CA VAL A 381 10.40 8.34 -7.00
C VAL A 381 10.23 9.32 -5.85
N PHE A 382 11.33 9.94 -5.44
CA PHE A 382 11.32 11.11 -4.58
C PHE A 382 11.25 12.37 -5.43
N THR A 383 10.35 13.28 -5.07
CA THR A 383 10.29 14.65 -5.59
C THR A 383 10.40 15.63 -4.43
N VAL A 384 11.27 16.63 -4.59
CA VAL A 384 11.50 17.66 -3.56
C VAL A 384 11.38 19.04 -4.17
N GLY A 385 10.59 19.88 -3.52
CA GLY A 385 10.44 21.29 -3.82
C GLY A 385 11.04 22.08 -2.68
N GLY A 386 12.02 22.93 -2.98
CA GLY A 386 12.77 23.69 -1.98
C GLY A 386 12.72 25.19 -2.24
N SER A 387 12.61 25.97 -1.17
CA SER A 387 12.87 27.41 -1.23
C SER A 387 14.35 27.67 -0.98
N ARG A 388 14.88 28.70 -1.64
CA ARG A 388 16.28 29.09 -1.47
C ARG A 388 16.50 29.81 -0.15
N GLY A 389 17.58 29.46 0.55
CA GLY A 389 18.25 30.29 1.57
C GLY A 389 19.62 30.78 1.08
N GLY A 390 20.23 31.75 1.76
CA GLY A 390 21.55 32.32 1.40
C GLY A 390 22.73 31.33 1.48
N SER A 391 22.54 30.17 2.11
CA SER A 391 23.55 29.10 2.27
C SER A 391 22.91 27.68 2.27
N TYR A 392 23.75 26.68 2.00
CA TYR A 392 23.55 25.34 1.38
C TYR A 392 22.75 24.35 2.28
N GLY A 393 21.89 23.40 1.88
CA GLY A 393 21.39 22.73 0.67
C GLY A 393 20.52 21.52 1.16
N LEU A 394 19.87 20.71 0.32
CA LEU A 394 19.04 19.57 0.79
C LEU A 394 19.93 18.41 1.29
N VAL A 395 19.69 17.92 2.50
CA VAL A 395 20.21 16.61 2.96
C VAL A 395 19.02 15.68 3.17
N LEU A 396 19.03 14.52 2.51
CA LEU A 396 17.97 13.52 2.65
C LEU A 396 18.55 12.12 2.56
N PHE A 397 18.18 11.23 3.47
CA PHE A 397 18.57 9.82 3.41
C PHE A 397 17.55 8.92 4.09
N ALA A 398 17.53 7.65 3.70
CA ALA A 398 16.68 6.60 4.25
C ALA A 398 17.54 5.57 4.99
N LEU A 399 17.15 5.27 6.22
CA LEU A 399 17.75 4.23 7.06
C LEU A 399 16.82 3.03 7.13
N ASP A 400 17.34 1.81 6.97
CA ASP A 400 16.59 0.60 7.27
C ASP A 400 16.42 0.37 8.79
N ALA A 401 15.85 -0.78 9.17
CA ALA A 401 15.63 -1.13 10.57
C ALA A 401 16.93 -1.32 11.37
N GLU A 402 18.06 -1.57 10.71
CA GLU A 402 19.39 -1.72 11.32
C GLU A 402 20.14 -0.38 11.41
N GLY A 403 19.52 0.70 10.94
CA GLY A 403 20.13 2.03 10.92
C GLY A 403 21.12 2.22 9.77
N LYS A 404 21.14 1.33 8.77
CA LYS A 404 22.01 1.44 7.60
C LYS A 404 21.38 2.34 6.54
N THR A 405 22.18 3.24 5.97
CA THR A 405 21.75 4.08 4.84
C THR A 405 21.53 3.23 3.60
N VAL A 406 20.28 3.12 3.13
CA VAL A 406 19.91 2.38 1.91
C VAL A 406 19.67 3.29 0.70
N TRP A 407 19.46 4.58 0.93
CA TRP A 407 19.27 5.58 -0.12
C TRP A 407 19.58 6.98 0.43
N LYS A 408 20.10 7.89 -0.41
CA LYS A 408 20.58 9.20 0.04
C LYS A 408 20.64 10.26 -1.06
N THR A 409 20.84 11.51 -0.66
CA THR A 409 21.29 12.61 -1.51
C THR A 409 22.73 12.41 -1.95
N ASP A 410 22.96 12.44 -3.27
CA ASP A 410 24.26 12.34 -3.91
C ASP A 410 24.20 12.94 -5.32
N ALA A 411 25.35 13.09 -5.99
CA ALA A 411 25.41 13.65 -7.35
C ALA A 411 24.97 12.66 -8.45
N LYS A 412 24.92 11.36 -8.15
CA LYS A 412 24.73 10.29 -9.14
C LYS A 412 23.25 9.98 -9.39
N ASN A 413 22.44 10.09 -8.34
CA ASN A 413 21.07 9.60 -8.31
C ASN A 413 20.05 10.73 -8.27
N TRP A 414 20.49 11.98 -8.05
CA TRP A 414 19.62 13.15 -8.01
C TRP A 414 19.80 14.04 -9.22
N GLN A 415 18.70 14.65 -9.62
CA GLN A 415 18.64 15.58 -10.74
C GLN A 415 17.78 16.79 -10.35
N VAL A 416 18.12 17.96 -10.87
CA VAL A 416 17.18 19.09 -10.90
C VAL A 416 16.26 18.94 -12.10
N TYR A 417 15.04 19.46 -12.02
CA TYR A 417 14.14 19.53 -13.17
C TYR A 417 13.31 20.81 -13.17
N ALA A 418 12.85 21.20 -14.36
CA ALA A 418 11.90 22.30 -14.53
C ALA A 418 10.49 21.72 -14.74
N PRO A 419 9.60 21.73 -13.73
CA PRO A 419 8.30 21.10 -13.84
C PRO A 419 7.45 21.76 -14.93
N ALA A 420 6.98 20.97 -15.90
CA ALA A 420 6.05 21.44 -16.93
C ALA A 420 4.72 21.96 -16.35
N ASP A 421 4.32 21.45 -15.18
CA ASP A 421 3.19 21.94 -14.38
C ASP A 421 3.68 22.28 -12.96
N PRO A 422 3.97 23.55 -12.67
CA PRO A 422 4.45 23.98 -11.36
C PRO A 422 3.46 23.77 -10.22
N ALA A 423 2.15 23.62 -10.47
CA ALA A 423 1.18 23.33 -9.42
C ALA A 423 1.19 21.85 -9.03
N ARG A 424 1.59 20.97 -9.95
CA ARG A 424 1.66 19.50 -9.75
C ARG A 424 3.08 18.96 -9.79
N TRP A 425 4.06 19.80 -9.51
CA TRP A 425 5.50 19.49 -9.56
C TRP A 425 5.85 18.19 -8.84
N PHE A 426 5.17 17.88 -7.73
CA PHE A 426 5.41 16.72 -6.87
C PHE A 426 5.03 15.37 -7.50
N LEU A 427 4.26 15.34 -8.59
CA LEU A 427 3.84 14.09 -9.23
C LEU A 427 4.98 13.45 -10.04
N PRO A 428 5.26 12.13 -9.90
CA PRO A 428 6.32 11.46 -10.65
C PRO A 428 6.20 11.62 -12.18
N LYS A 429 4.97 11.59 -12.71
CA LYS A 429 4.72 11.80 -14.16
C LYS A 429 5.16 13.18 -14.66
N VAL A 430 5.02 14.22 -13.82
CA VAL A 430 5.44 15.58 -14.17
C VAL A 430 6.96 15.64 -14.19
N ALA A 431 7.62 15.12 -13.16
CA ALA A 431 9.09 15.05 -13.13
C ALA A 431 9.66 14.20 -14.28
N ALA A 432 9.02 13.07 -14.62
CA ALA A 432 9.42 12.22 -15.73
C ALA A 432 9.40 12.96 -17.07
N ALA A 433 8.34 13.72 -17.36
CA ALA A 433 8.18 14.49 -18.60
C ALA A 433 8.99 15.79 -18.65
N SER A 434 9.58 16.21 -17.52
CA SER A 434 10.30 17.48 -17.43
C SER A 434 11.76 17.38 -17.89
N LYS A 435 12.30 18.49 -18.41
CA LYS A 435 13.73 18.65 -18.69
C LYS A 435 14.51 18.54 -17.38
N LYS A 436 15.56 17.71 -17.35
CA LYS A 436 16.39 17.43 -16.17
C LYS A 436 17.83 17.90 -16.39
N GLY A 437 18.51 18.20 -15.29
CA GLY A 437 19.93 18.52 -15.24
C GLY A 437 20.59 17.91 -14.01
N PRO A 438 21.93 17.84 -13.96
CA PRO A 438 22.65 17.36 -12.80
C PRO A 438 22.46 18.29 -11.59
N VAL A 439 22.52 17.73 -10.39
CA VAL A 439 22.65 18.52 -9.16
C VAL A 439 24.13 18.83 -8.89
N THR A 440 24.43 19.96 -8.25
CA THR A 440 25.72 20.14 -7.58
C THR A 440 25.59 19.65 -6.14
N VAL A 441 26.63 19.03 -5.59
CA VAL A 441 26.61 18.57 -4.19
C VAL A 441 27.83 19.03 -3.42
N LYS A 442 27.66 19.21 -2.11
CA LYS A 442 28.77 19.35 -1.15
C LYS A 442 28.84 18.10 -0.29
N SER A 443 30.04 17.54 -0.19
CA SER A 443 30.33 16.35 0.63
C SER A 443 30.17 16.59 2.13
N THR A 444 30.14 17.84 2.58
CA THR A 444 29.91 18.22 3.98
C THR A 444 28.79 19.27 4.05
N PRO A 445 27.57 18.88 4.47
CA PRO A 445 26.49 19.83 4.72
C PRO A 445 26.89 20.79 5.84
N TRP A 446 26.25 21.94 5.90
CA TRP A 446 26.44 22.90 6.98
C TRP A 446 25.37 22.75 8.08
N GLY A 447 25.63 23.29 9.27
CA GLY A 447 24.66 23.43 10.34
C GLY A 447 23.92 22.14 10.73
N VAL A 448 22.58 22.19 10.69
CA VAL A 448 21.71 21.08 11.10
C VAL A 448 21.89 19.84 10.22
N GLY A 449 22.08 20.01 8.90
CA GLY A 449 22.36 18.90 8.00
C GLY A 449 23.64 18.15 8.37
N ALA A 450 24.67 18.85 8.84
CA ALA A 450 25.93 18.25 9.30
C ALA A 450 25.71 17.40 10.56
N LYS A 451 25.01 17.96 11.55
CA LYS A 451 24.64 17.28 12.80
C LYS A 451 23.77 16.06 12.53
N LEU A 452 22.82 16.18 11.61
CA LEU A 452 21.93 15.09 11.20
C LEU A 452 22.71 13.90 10.63
N ARG A 453 23.65 14.16 9.72
CA ARG A 453 24.50 13.10 9.18
C ARG A 453 25.38 12.45 10.23
N ALA A 454 26.04 13.25 11.06
CA ALA A 454 26.91 12.75 12.11
C ALA A 454 26.16 11.81 13.06
N LYS A 455 24.94 12.21 13.46
CA LYS A 455 24.07 11.41 14.33
C LYS A 455 23.82 9.99 13.79
N TYR A 456 23.60 9.86 12.48
CA TYR A 456 23.26 8.59 11.84
C TYR A 456 24.41 7.97 11.04
N LYS A 457 25.64 8.49 11.21
CA LYS A 457 26.83 8.05 10.44
C LYS A 457 26.57 7.97 8.93
N SER A 458 25.74 8.87 8.42
CA SER A 458 25.34 8.90 7.02
C SER A 458 26.34 9.69 6.18
N ASP A 459 26.63 9.20 4.99
CA ASP A 459 27.50 9.83 3.99
C ASP A 459 26.72 10.62 2.93
N ALA A 460 25.44 10.94 3.21
CA ALA A 460 24.59 11.75 2.33
C ALA A 460 25.20 13.12 2.00
N ALA A 461 25.29 13.50 0.74
CA ALA A 461 25.77 14.82 0.35
C ALA A 461 24.67 15.88 0.52
N SER A 462 25.05 17.15 0.69
CA SER A 462 24.10 18.27 0.61
C SER A 462 23.93 18.69 -0.83
N ILE A 463 22.71 18.65 -1.38
CA ILE A 463 22.42 19.13 -2.73
C ILE A 463 22.33 20.66 -2.74
N TRP A 464 23.11 21.26 -3.63
CA TRP A 464 23.11 22.66 -3.97
C TRP A 464 22.75 22.80 -5.45
N SER A 465 21.61 23.41 -5.78
CA SER A 465 21.24 23.65 -7.17
C SER A 465 21.24 25.14 -7.50
N THR A 466 21.56 25.43 -8.78
CA THR A 466 21.76 26.74 -9.44
C THR A 466 21.35 28.01 -8.67
N PRO A 467 22.30 28.94 -8.41
CA PRO A 467 22.12 30.11 -7.55
C PRO A 467 21.27 31.25 -8.15
N LEU A 468 20.48 31.02 -9.19
CA LEU A 468 19.70 32.06 -9.87
C LEU A 468 18.18 31.90 -9.72
N ALA A 469 17.70 30.72 -9.28
CA ALA A 469 16.26 30.49 -9.09
C ALA A 469 15.82 30.65 -7.62
N ARG A 470 14.64 31.24 -7.40
CA ARG A 470 14.01 31.38 -6.07
C ARG A 470 13.58 30.02 -5.48
N TYR A 471 13.19 29.09 -6.35
CA TYR A 471 12.72 27.75 -6.02
C TYR A 471 13.50 26.71 -6.82
N CYS A 472 13.73 25.55 -6.22
CA CYS A 472 14.33 24.41 -6.92
C CYS A 472 13.41 23.18 -6.81
N PHE A 473 13.43 22.37 -7.87
CA PHE A 473 12.74 21.09 -7.90
C PHE A 473 13.77 20.01 -8.20
N MET A 474 13.77 18.98 -7.37
CA MET A 474 14.72 17.89 -7.40
C MET A 474 13.99 16.57 -7.47
N VAL A 475 14.54 15.62 -8.23
CA VAL A 475 13.98 14.28 -8.38
C VAL A 475 15.08 13.24 -8.23
N SER A 476 14.73 12.11 -7.65
CA SER A 476 15.58 10.92 -7.61
C SER A 476 14.73 9.66 -7.62
N THR A 477 15.25 8.61 -8.24
CA THR A 477 14.64 7.28 -8.30
C THR A 477 15.45 6.33 -7.43
N VAL A 478 14.77 5.57 -6.56
CA VAL A 478 15.37 4.48 -5.78
C VAL A 478 15.80 3.37 -6.75
N LYS A 479 17.09 3.01 -6.73
CA LYS A 479 17.68 2.05 -7.68
C LYS A 479 17.77 0.65 -7.10
#